data_AF-A0A9X0QET7-F1
#
_entry.id   AF-A0A9X0QET7-F1
#
_cell.length_a   1.000
_cell.length_b   1.000
_cell.length_c   1.000
_cell.angle_alpha   90.00
_cell.angle_beta   90.00
_cell.angle_gamma   90.00
#
_symmetry.space_group_name_H-M   'P 1'
#
loop_
_entity.id
_entity.type
_entity.pdbx_description
1 polymer ?
#
loop_
_entity_poly.entity_id
_entity_poly.type
_entity_poly.pdbx_seq_one_letter_code
_entity_poly.pdbx_strand_id
1 'polypeptide(L)'
;MANTLLPIEERNLTPDEVELLDKRRRRGQLFLVLCFQSLIVATLLTLWSGQDLTLSPGWAHPVVYWNAITFTAALVFGIVGIRLKRGSNEFISY
;
A
#
# COMPACT_ATOMS: atom_id res chain seq x y z
N MET A 1 -14.21 8.50 29.89
CA MET A 1 -13.92 9.76 29.17
C MET A 1 -13.74 9.42 27.70
N ALA A 2 -14.42 10.11 26.78
CA ALA A 2 -14.30 9.82 25.36
C ALA A 2 -12.91 10.22 24.86
N ASN A 3 -12.19 9.29 24.22
CA ASN A 3 -10.85 9.56 23.68
C ASN A 3 -10.97 10.55 22.51
N THR A 4 -10.48 11.79 22.71
CA THR A 4 -10.59 12.85 21.70
C THR A 4 -9.64 12.66 20.52
N LEU A 5 -8.66 11.75 20.62
CA LEU A 5 -7.74 11.40 19.54
C LEU A 5 -8.40 10.53 18.47
N LEU A 6 -9.48 9.82 18.82
CA LEU A 6 -10.24 9.04 17.85
C LEU A 6 -11.18 9.96 17.05
N PRO A 7 -11.36 9.71 15.74
CA PRO A 7 -12.43 10.31 14.94
C PRO A 7 -13.77 10.15 15.64
N ILE A 8 -14.66 11.14 15.51
CA ILE A 8 -15.98 11.13 16.20
C ILE A 8 -16.77 9.86 15.89
N GLU A 9 -16.67 9.37 14.65
CA GLU A 9 -17.30 8.14 14.16
C GLU A 9 -16.79 6.87 14.87
N GLU A 10 -15.55 6.88 15.38
CA GLU A 10 -14.89 5.71 15.98
C GLU A 10 -14.94 5.70 17.51
N ARG A 11 -15.55 6.72 18.16
CA ARG A 11 -15.56 6.88 19.63
C ARG A 11 -16.60 6.03 20.35
N ASN A 12 -17.70 5.68 19.67
CA ASN A 12 -18.85 4.99 20.26
C ASN A 12 -19.14 3.66 19.53
N LEU A 13 -18.09 2.97 19.10
CA LEU A 13 -18.22 1.67 18.44
C LEU A 13 -18.54 0.57 19.44
N THR A 14 -19.39 -0.36 19.03
CA THR A 14 -19.60 -1.62 19.74
C THR A 14 -18.37 -2.53 19.61
N PRO A 15 -18.18 -3.51 20.51
CA PRO A 15 -17.04 -4.43 20.44
C PRO A 15 -16.86 -5.11 19.07
N ASP A 16 -17.97 -5.51 18.44
CA ASP A 16 -17.95 -6.16 17.13
C ASP A 16 -17.48 -5.20 16.02
N GLU A 17 -17.86 -3.93 16.10
CA GLU A 17 -17.44 -2.89 15.14
C GLU A 17 -15.95 -2.54 15.28
N VAL A 18 -15.41 -2.60 16.50
CA VAL A 18 -13.97 -2.42 16.75
C VAL A 18 -13.16 -3.55 16.09
N GLU A 19 -13.62 -4.80 16.20
CA GLU A 19 -12.94 -5.93 15.54
C GLU A 19 -12.92 -5.77 14.01
N LEU A 20 -14.03 -5.32 13.42
CA LEU A 20 -14.12 -5.03 11.99
C LEU A 20 -13.17 -3.89 11.57
N LEU A 21 -13.06 -2.85 12.39
CA LEU A 21 -12.14 -1.73 12.18
C LEU A 21 -10.68 -2.19 12.20
N ASP A 22 -10.29 -2.98 13.19
CA ASP A 22 -8.93 -3.53 13.30
C ASP A 22 -8.60 -4.45 12.14
N LYS A 23 -9.56 -5.29 11.72
CA LYS A 23 -9.40 -6.15 10.54
C LYS A 23 -9.21 -5.33 9.26
N ARG A 24 -9.94 -4.22 9.10
CA ARG A 24 -9.77 -3.26 7.99
C ARG A 24 -8.36 -2.65 8.03
N ARG A 25 -7.90 -2.18 9.18
CA ARG A 25 -6.58 -1.54 9.36
C ARG A 25 -5.44 -2.54 9.13
N ARG A 26 -5.56 -3.78 9.62
CA ARG A 26 -4.59 -4.85 9.38
C ARG A 26 -4.45 -5.18 7.90
N ARG A 27 -5.56 -5.24 7.16
CA ARG A 27 -5.54 -5.36 5.70
C ARG A 27 -4.87 -4.16 5.04
N GLY A 28 -5.15 -2.95 5.51
CA GLY A 28 -4.48 -1.73 5.05
C GLY A 28 -2.97 -1.77 5.24
N GLN A 29 -2.49 -2.20 6.40
CA GLN A 29 -1.06 -2.38 6.67
C GLN A 29 -0.43 -3.43 5.75
N LEU A 30 -1.11 -4.56 5.50
CA LEU A 30 -0.64 -5.56 4.55
C LEU A 30 -0.49 -4.97 3.14
N PHE A 31 -1.45 -4.19 2.66
CA PHE A 31 -1.34 -3.51 1.37
C PHE A 31 -0.17 -2.51 1.31
N LEU A 32 0.11 -1.79 2.41
CA LEU A 32 1.28 -0.91 2.47
C LEU A 32 2.60 -1.68 2.42
N VAL A 33 2.67 -2.86 3.06
CA VAL A 33 3.85 -3.75 2.95
C VAL A 33 4.04 -4.22 1.52
N LEU A 34 2.97 -4.67 0.86
CA LEU A 34 3.03 -5.07 -0.55
C LEU A 34 3.42 -3.91 -1.48
N CYS A 35 2.91 -2.71 -1.22
CA CYS A 35 3.32 -1.49 -1.92
C CYS A 35 4.84 -1.28 -1.81
N PHE A 36 5.38 -1.31 -0.58
CA PHE A 36 6.80 -1.10 -0.35
C PHE A 36 7.69 -2.18 -0.99
N GLN A 37 7.30 -3.46 -0.86
CA GLN A 37 7.99 -4.57 -1.53
C GLN A 37 7.98 -4.41 -3.07
N SER A 38 6.83 -4.02 -3.63
CA SER A 38 6.70 -3.77 -5.07
C SER A 38 7.58 -2.61 -5.52
N LEU A 39 7.68 -1.53 -4.73
CA LEU A 39 8.58 -0.40 -5.01
C LEU A 39 10.04 -0.82 -4.98
N ILE A 40 10.47 -1.66 -4.05
CA ILE A 40 11.84 -2.20 -4.03
C ILE A 40 12.12 -2.94 -5.32
N VAL A 41 11.24 -3.88 -5.70
CA VAL A 41 11.40 -4.68 -6.93
C VAL A 41 11.42 -3.77 -8.16
N ALA A 42 10.49 -2.84 -8.28
CA ALA A 42 10.43 -1.90 -9.40
C ALA A 42 11.67 -0.99 -9.49
N THR A 43 12.18 -0.53 -8.34
CA THR A 43 13.42 0.26 -8.29
C THR A 43 14.61 -0.56 -8.82
N LEU A 44 14.72 -1.83 -8.44
CA LEU A 44 15.75 -2.72 -8.97
C LEU A 44 15.58 -2.95 -10.47
N LEU A 45 14.37 -3.26 -10.93
CA LEU A 45 14.09 -3.47 -12.37
C LEU A 45 14.41 -2.24 -13.22
N THR A 46 14.39 -1.04 -12.64
CA THR A 46 14.74 0.21 -13.33
C THR A 46 16.19 0.20 -13.85
N LEU A 47 17.11 -0.53 -13.19
CA LEU A 47 18.50 -0.67 -13.62
C LEU A 47 18.63 -1.30 -15.02
N TRP A 48 17.75 -2.26 -15.34
CA TRP A 48 17.76 -2.98 -16.61
C TRP A 48 16.70 -2.46 -17.59
N SER A 49 15.68 -1.74 -17.10
CA SER A 49 14.59 -1.23 -17.95
C SER A 49 15.10 -0.29 -19.04
N GLY A 50 16.10 0.55 -18.76
CA GLY A 50 16.69 1.43 -19.78
C GLY A 50 17.43 0.67 -20.89
N GLN A 51 18.15 -0.40 -20.52
CA GLN A 51 18.83 -1.27 -21.49
C GLN A 51 17.81 -2.03 -22.35
N ASP A 52 16.80 -2.60 -21.71
CA ASP A 52 15.74 -3.35 -22.40
C ASP A 52 14.95 -2.45 -23.37
N LEU A 53 14.68 -1.19 -23.00
CA LEU A 53 13.96 -0.24 -23.86
C LEU A 53 14.77 0.17 -25.10
N THR A 54 16.10 0.15 -25.02
CA THR A 54 16.98 0.66 -26.09
C THR A 54 17.57 -0.43 -26.97
N LEU A 55 17.83 -1.62 -26.41
CA LEU A 55 18.53 -2.70 -27.10
C LEU A 55 17.59 -3.79 -27.61
N SER A 56 16.42 -3.97 -27.00
CA SER A 56 15.53 -5.05 -27.39
C SER A 56 14.77 -4.70 -28.69
N PRO A 57 14.65 -5.64 -29.63
CA PRO A 57 14.05 -5.38 -30.94
C PRO A 57 12.52 -5.33 -30.90
N GLY A 58 11.95 -4.40 -31.68
CA GLY A 58 10.50 -4.33 -31.90
C GLY A 58 9.73 -4.00 -30.64
N TRP A 59 8.82 -4.89 -30.23
CA TRP A 59 7.99 -4.77 -29.01
C TRP A 59 8.44 -5.73 -27.90
N ALA A 60 9.58 -6.40 -28.05
CA ALA A 60 10.04 -7.40 -27.10
C ALA A 60 10.77 -6.74 -25.92
N HIS A 61 10.06 -5.95 -25.11
CA HIS A 61 10.61 -5.26 -23.93
C HIS A 61 10.09 -5.86 -22.61
N PRO A 62 10.45 -7.12 -22.28
CA PRO A 62 9.89 -7.83 -21.14
C PRO A 62 10.18 -7.14 -19.81
N VAL A 63 11.37 -6.59 -19.61
CA VAL A 63 11.76 -5.94 -18.35
C VAL A 63 11.01 -4.63 -18.19
N VAL A 64 10.86 -3.84 -19.26
CA VAL A 64 10.09 -2.59 -19.24
C VAL A 64 8.64 -2.87 -18.88
N TYR A 65 8.01 -3.87 -19.51
CA TYR A 65 6.61 -4.21 -19.20
C TYR A 65 6.45 -4.72 -17.78
N TRP A 66 7.38 -5.57 -17.30
CA TRP A 66 7.36 -6.02 -15.91
C TRP A 66 7.51 -4.87 -14.93
N ASN A 67 8.42 -3.93 -15.21
CA ASN A 67 8.66 -2.78 -14.36
C ASN A 67 7.42 -1.88 -14.31
N ALA A 68 6.78 -1.61 -15.46
CA ALA A 68 5.55 -0.82 -15.54
C ALA A 68 4.40 -1.47 -14.77
N ILE A 69 4.20 -2.79 -14.91
CA ILE A 69 3.19 -3.54 -14.15
C ILE A 69 3.48 -3.48 -12.65
N THR A 70 4.74 -3.66 -12.25
CA THR A 70 5.15 -3.67 -10.83
C THR A 70 4.97 -2.28 -10.20
N PHE A 71 5.32 -1.20 -10.90
CA PHE A 71 5.03 0.16 -10.46
C PHE A 71 3.53 0.43 -10.33
N THR A 72 2.73 -0.06 -11.30
CA THR A 72 1.27 0.09 -11.26
C THR A 72 0.67 -0.64 -10.07
N ALA A 73 1.13 -1.86 -9.80
CA ALA A 73 0.72 -2.64 -8.63
C ALA A 73 1.09 -1.92 -7.32
N ALA A 74 2.31 -1.38 -7.22
CA ALA A 74 2.75 -0.59 -6.07
C ALA A 74 1.81 0.61 -5.83
N LEU A 75 1.46 1.35 -6.88
CA LEU A 75 0.56 2.49 -6.81
C LEU A 75 -0.83 2.07 -6.30
N VAL A 76 -1.40 1.00 -6.87
CA VAL A 76 -2.71 0.46 -6.44
C VAL A 76 -2.67 0.05 -4.97
N PHE A 77 -1.67 -0.73 -4.55
CA PHE A 77 -1.53 -1.16 -3.16
C PHE A 77 -1.30 0.02 -2.21
N GLY A 78 -0.54 1.03 -2.63
CA GLY A 78 -0.35 2.26 -1.87
C GLY A 78 -1.66 3.00 -1.61
N ILE A 79 -2.45 3.25 -2.67
CA ILE A 79 -3.75 3.94 -2.55
C ILE A 79 -4.71 3.14 -1.66
N VAL A 80 -4.86 1.84 -1.92
CA VAL A 80 -5.78 0.98 -1.16
C VAL A 80 -5.32 0.86 0.30
N GLY A 81 -4.01 0.70 0.53
CA GLY A 81 -3.43 0.61 1.86
C GLY A 81 -3.65 1.86 2.70
N ILE A 82 -3.41 3.05 2.12
CA ILE A 82 -3.65 4.33 2.79
C ILE A 82 -5.14 4.49 3.12
N ARG A 83 -6.04 4.17 2.17
CA ARG A 83 -7.49 4.27 2.38
C ARG A 83 -7.98 3.36 3.51
N LEU A 84 -7.52 2.11 3.55
CA LEU A 84 -7.94 1.14 4.56
C LEU A 84 -7.35 1.40 5.94
N LYS A 85 -6.10 1.92 6.00
CA LYS A 85 -5.40 2.25 7.26
C LYS A 85 -5.84 3.60 7.85
N ARG A 86 -6.63 4.40 7.13
CA ARG A 86 -7.10 5.70 7.63
C ARG A 86 -7.81 5.56 8.99
N GLY A 87 -7.51 6.49 9.89
CA GLY A 87 -7.94 6.50 11.29
C GLY A 87 -6.74 6.57 12.25
N SER A 88 -6.92 7.16 13.43
CA SER A 88 -5.85 7.23 14.46
C SER A 88 -5.91 5.98 15.34
N ASN A 89 -4.75 5.47 15.77
CA ASN A 89 -4.70 4.43 16.80
C ASN A 89 -4.70 5.10 18.18
N GLU A 90 -5.45 4.53 19.11
CA GLU A 90 -5.47 4.98 20.52
C GLU A 90 -4.10 4.89 21.21
N PHE A 91 -3.19 4.04 20.69
CA PHE A 91 -1.89 3.74 21.28
C PHE A 91 -0.73 4.66 20.87
N ILE A 92 -0.94 5.68 20.03
CA ILE A 92 0.13 6.65 19.70
C ILE A 92 0.41 7.60 20.88
N SER A 93 -0.46 7.61 21.90
CA SER A 93 -0.39 8.49 23.08
C SER A 93 0.24 7.85 24.32
N TYR A 94 0.73 6.62 24.26
CA TYR A 94 1.52 5.99 25.33
C TYR A 94 3.01 6.18 25.07
#